data_AF-A0A7C0W957-F1
#
_entry.id   AF-A0A7C0W957-F1
#
_cell.length_a   1.000
_cell.length_b   1.000
_cell.length_c   1.000
_cell.angle_alpha   90.00
_cell.angle_beta   90.00
_cell.angle_gamma   90.00
#
_symmetry.space_group_name_H-M   'P 1'
#
loop_
_entity.id
_entity.type
_entity.pdbx_description
1 polymer ?
#
loop_
_entity_poly.entity_id
_entity_poly.type
_entity_poly.pdbx_seq_one_letter_code
_entity_poly.pdbx_strand_id
1 'polypeptide(L)'
;MLHFIKKHPLLFCMIVALALRLCSVVFSKGFMANDDHFETIQVSYNAVQTSLLSEEGCINWNAMKGTDVGRSPLYTLFNYSIMTVLTWLGIYDLDPMMYFIRLIHALLSLLLVYYGFKYVHLATGNKNYSLI
;
A
#
# COMPACT_ATOMS: atom_id res chain seq x y z
N MET A 1 19.55 -10.48 23.19
CA MET A 1 19.04 -10.54 21.80
C MET A 1 18.59 -11.94 21.41
N LEU A 2 19.49 -12.94 21.38
CA LEU A 2 19.17 -14.35 21.03
C LEU A 2 18.02 -14.99 21.85
N HIS A 3 17.91 -14.69 23.14
CA HIS A 3 16.85 -15.24 24.00
C HIS A 3 15.44 -14.73 23.62
N PHE A 4 15.33 -13.46 23.20
CA PHE A 4 14.05 -12.87 22.78
C PHE A 4 13.58 -13.44 21.44
N ILE A 5 14.51 -13.60 20.49
CA ILE A 5 14.23 -14.16 19.16
C ILE A 5 13.75 -15.62 19.30
N LYS A 6 14.35 -16.40 20.20
CA LYS A 6 13.91 -17.78 20.51
C LYS A 6 12.52 -17.86 21.17
N LYS A 7 12.14 -16.86 21.98
CA LYS A 7 10.87 -16.85 22.71
C LYS A 7 9.71 -16.34 21.86
N HIS A 8 9.95 -15.36 20.99
CA HIS A 8 8.91 -14.72 20.16
C HIS A 8 9.40 -14.48 18.72
N PRO A 9 9.64 -15.56 17.93
CA PRO A 9 10.20 -15.43 16.58
C PRO A 9 9.31 -14.64 15.62
N LEU A 10 7.98 -14.85 15.66
CA LEU A 10 7.03 -14.10 14.83
C LEU A 10 7.09 -12.60 15.11
N LEU A 11 7.09 -12.21 16.40
CA LEU A 11 7.12 -10.81 16.81
C LEU A 11 8.42 -10.15 16.32
N PHE A 12 9.55 -10.84 16.42
CA PHE A 12 10.82 -10.34 15.90
C PHE A 12 10.76 -10.10 14.39
N CYS A 13 10.29 -11.07 13.60
CA CYS A 13 10.14 -10.91 12.15
C CYS A 13 9.21 -9.76 11.79
N MET A 14 8.10 -9.59 12.52
CA MET A 14 7.18 -8.48 12.31
C MET A 14 7.81 -7.12 12.62
N ILE A 15 8.57 -7.01 13.71
CA ILE A 15 9.26 -5.76 14.09
C ILE A 15 10.30 -5.38 13.05
N VAL A 16 11.14 -6.34 12.63
CA VAL A 16 12.16 -6.09 11.59
C VAL A 16 11.50 -5.71 10.27
N ALA A 17 10.45 -6.44 9.87
CA ALA A 17 9.68 -6.16 8.67
C ALA A 17 9.07 -4.75 8.70
N LEU A 18 8.47 -4.35 9.82
CA LEU A 18 7.89 -3.02 9.99
C LEU A 18 8.96 -1.92 9.98
N ALA A 19 10.08 -2.11 10.69
CA ALA A 19 11.16 -1.12 10.76
C ALA A 19 11.71 -0.79 9.38
N LEU A 20 12.04 -1.81 8.57
CA LEU A 20 12.53 -1.63 7.20
C LEU A 20 11.51 -0.88 6.32
N ARG A 21 10.22 -1.16 6.50
CA ARG A 21 9.14 -0.52 5.73
C ARG A 21 8.90 0.92 6.16
N LEU A 22 8.96 1.22 7.46
CA LEU A 22 8.84 2.60 7.94
C LEU A 22 9.99 3.47 7.44
N CYS A 23 11.22 2.93 7.36
CA CYS A 23 12.31 3.61 6.67
C CYS A 23 11.94 3.91 5.21
N SER A 24 11.41 2.93 4.48
CA SER A 24 10.95 3.14 3.10
C SER A 24 9.84 4.20 2.97
N VAL A 25 8.85 4.23 3.89
CA VAL A 25 7.77 5.24 3.90
C VAL A 25 8.34 6.66 4.01
N VAL A 26 9.40 6.88 4.79
CA VAL A 26 9.98 8.21 4.96
C VAL A 26 10.91 8.59 3.81
N PHE A 27 11.74 7.66 3.35
CA PHE A 27 12.81 7.94 2.38
C PHE A 27 12.39 7.79 0.91
N SER A 28 11.31 7.09 0.60
CA SER A 28 10.85 6.85 -0.79
C SER A 28 10.08 8.05 -1.37
N LYS A 29 10.64 9.26 -1.27
CA LYS A 29 9.97 10.51 -1.68
C LYS A 29 9.80 10.69 -3.20
N GLY A 30 10.26 9.74 -4.01
CA GLY A 30 9.74 9.55 -5.35
C GLY A 30 10.73 9.65 -6.49
N PHE A 31 10.23 9.20 -7.63
CA PHE A 31 10.73 9.46 -8.98
C PHE A 31 12.00 8.72 -9.40
N MET A 32 11.92 7.40 -9.57
CA MET A 32 12.86 6.70 -10.46
C MET A 32 12.28 6.47 -11.87
N ALA A 33 10.95 6.42 -12.06
CA ALA A 33 10.32 6.31 -13.38
C ALA A 33 8.86 6.78 -13.33
N ASN A 34 8.34 7.33 -14.43
CA ASN A 34 6.91 7.52 -14.65
C ASN A 34 6.28 6.14 -14.92
N ASP A 35 6.08 5.38 -13.85
CA ASP A 35 5.59 3.99 -13.85
C ASP A 35 4.07 3.96 -13.63
N ASP A 36 3.41 2.83 -13.87
CA ASP A 36 1.95 2.64 -13.73
C ASP A 36 1.42 3.05 -12.34
N HIS A 37 2.28 2.97 -11.33
CA HIS A 37 1.99 3.47 -9.98
C HIS A 37 1.76 5.00 -9.96
N PHE A 38 2.53 5.80 -10.70
CA PHE A 38 2.34 7.25 -10.76
C PHE A 38 1.07 7.63 -11.50
N GLU A 39 0.75 6.91 -12.58
CA GLU A 39 -0.49 7.14 -13.33
C GLU A 39 -1.71 6.88 -12.44
N THR A 40 -1.75 5.75 -11.74
CA THR A 40 -2.88 5.42 -10.86
C THR A 40 -3.03 6.41 -9.71
N ILE A 41 -1.93 6.87 -9.11
CA ILE A 41 -1.94 7.91 -8.08
C ILE A 41 -2.43 9.26 -8.64
N GLN A 42 -1.97 9.64 -9.83
CA GLN A 42 -2.39 10.88 -10.49
C GLN A 42 -3.88 10.87 -10.83
N VAL A 43 -4.37 9.75 -11.39
CA VAL A 43 -5.81 9.56 -11.69
C VAL A 43 -6.63 9.62 -10.41
N SER A 44 -6.21 8.92 -9.34
CA SER A 44 -6.89 8.99 -8.04
C SER A 44 -6.92 10.41 -7.47
N TYR A 45 -5.80 11.13 -7.51
CA TYR A 45 -5.72 12.49 -7.00
C TYR A 45 -6.61 13.44 -7.80
N ASN A 46 -6.57 13.38 -9.13
CA ASN A 46 -7.43 14.19 -10.00
C ASN A 46 -8.91 13.89 -9.78
N ALA A 47 -9.27 12.61 -9.60
CA ALA A 47 -10.63 12.19 -9.30
C ALA A 47 -11.16 12.77 -7.98
N VAL A 48 -10.32 12.92 -6.95
CA VAL A 48 -10.70 13.56 -5.68
C VAL A 48 -10.95 15.06 -5.86
N GLN A 49 -10.20 15.72 -6.74
CA GLN A 49 -10.34 17.17 -6.97
C GLN A 49 -11.48 17.55 -7.92
N THR A 50 -11.91 16.62 -8.78
CA THR A 50 -12.91 16.88 -9.83
C THR A 50 -14.13 15.99 -9.65
N SER A 51 -14.11 14.79 -10.24
CA SER A 51 -15.13 13.77 -10.14
C SER A 51 -14.50 12.43 -10.52
N LEU A 52 -14.92 11.36 -9.84
CA LEU A 52 -14.51 10.00 -10.16
C LEU A 52 -15.04 9.54 -11.53
N LEU A 53 -16.25 9.95 -11.87
CA LEU A 53 -16.95 9.53 -13.09
C LEU A 53 -16.89 10.61 -14.17
N SER A 54 -16.68 10.18 -15.41
CA SER A 54 -16.89 10.99 -16.61
C SER A 54 -18.40 11.17 -16.87
N GLU A 55 -18.73 12.08 -17.80
CA GLU A 55 -20.12 12.29 -18.23
C GLU A 55 -20.77 11.01 -18.79
N GLU A 56 -19.97 10.06 -19.29
CA GLU A 56 -20.46 8.77 -19.79
C GLU A 56 -20.61 7.69 -18.69
N GLY A 57 -20.35 8.02 -17.42
CA GLY A 57 -20.44 7.09 -16.30
C GLY A 57 -19.27 6.11 -16.17
N CYS A 58 -18.17 6.34 -16.88
CA CYS A 58 -16.92 5.59 -16.74
C CYS A 58 -15.96 6.27 -15.76
N ILE A 59 -14.96 5.56 -15.24
CA ILE A 59 -13.93 6.19 -14.41
C ILE A 59 -13.09 7.14 -15.27
N ASN A 60 -12.95 8.38 -14.81
CA ASN A 60 -12.21 9.42 -15.53
C ASN A 60 -10.70 9.15 -15.47
N TRP A 61 -10.12 8.68 -16.56
CA TRP A 61 -8.71 8.34 -16.68
C TRP A 61 -7.94 9.44 -17.43
N ASN A 62 -7.80 10.61 -16.80
CA ASN A 62 -7.08 11.77 -17.36
C ASN A 62 -7.47 12.09 -18.82
N ALA A 63 -8.77 12.18 -19.10
CA ALA A 63 -9.34 12.49 -20.43
C ALA A 63 -9.18 11.40 -21.52
N MET A 64 -8.82 10.16 -21.19
CA MET A 64 -9.09 9.01 -22.08
C MET A 64 -10.59 8.66 -22.06
N LYS A 65 -11.14 8.31 -23.23
CA LYS A 65 -12.49 7.77 -23.33
C LYS A 65 -12.57 6.45 -22.55
N GLY A 66 -13.61 6.28 -21.74
CA GLY A 66 -13.77 5.11 -20.87
C GLY A 66 -13.76 3.76 -21.58
N THR A 67 -14.00 3.74 -22.90
CA THR A 67 -13.95 2.54 -23.75
C THR A 67 -12.54 2.01 -24.02
N ASP A 68 -11.51 2.82 -23.80
CA ASP A 68 -10.13 2.51 -24.23
C ASP A 68 -9.22 2.10 -23.07
N VAL A 69 -9.74 2.09 -21.83
CA VAL A 69 -8.94 1.79 -20.62
C VAL A 69 -8.93 0.27 -20.36
N GLY A 70 -7.87 -0.40 -20.82
CA GLY A 70 -7.64 -1.84 -20.60
C GLY A 70 -7.09 -2.23 -19.22
N ARG A 71 -7.34 -1.43 -18.16
CA ARG A 71 -6.74 -1.59 -16.82
C ARG A 71 -7.79 -1.78 -15.74
N SER A 72 -7.46 -2.58 -14.73
CA SER A 72 -8.34 -2.76 -13.56
C SER A 72 -8.40 -1.49 -12.71
N PRO A 73 -9.60 -0.98 -12.38
CA PRO A 73 -9.73 0.24 -11.58
C PRO A 73 -9.54 0.01 -10.07
N LEU A 74 -9.40 -1.23 -9.62
CA LEU A 74 -9.45 -1.56 -8.18
C LEU A 74 -8.37 -0.81 -7.39
N TYR A 75 -7.14 -0.78 -7.90
CA TYR A 75 -6.04 -0.09 -7.23
C TYR A 75 -6.25 1.43 -7.21
N THR A 76 -6.72 2.01 -8.31
CA THR A 76 -7.07 3.43 -8.42
C THR A 76 -8.21 3.81 -7.46
N LEU A 77 -9.23 2.97 -7.34
CA LEU A 77 -10.34 3.17 -6.39
C LEU A 77 -9.87 3.05 -4.95
N PHE A 78 -8.96 2.12 -4.67
CA PHE A 78 -8.34 2.00 -3.35
C PHE A 78 -7.59 3.28 -2.97
N ASN A 79 -6.72 3.78 -3.84
CA ASN A 79 -6.01 5.05 -3.60
C ASN A 79 -6.96 6.25 -3.51
N TYR A 80 -7.97 6.33 -4.40
CA TYR A 80 -9.00 7.38 -4.37
C TYR A 80 -9.74 7.41 -3.03
N SER A 81 -10.13 6.26 -2.48
CA SER A 81 -10.84 6.21 -1.19
C SER A 81 -9.97 6.70 -0.04
N ILE A 82 -8.68 6.34 -0.02
CA ILE A 82 -7.72 6.86 0.97
C ILE A 82 -7.59 8.38 0.84
N MET A 83 -7.35 8.88 -0.37
CA MET A 83 -7.19 10.32 -0.61
C MET A 83 -8.47 11.10 -0.27
N THR A 84 -9.65 10.54 -0.55
CA THR A 84 -10.95 11.14 -0.17
C THR A 84 -11.11 11.27 1.34
N VAL A 85 -10.70 10.25 2.10
CA VAL A 85 -10.70 10.34 3.56
C VAL A 85 -9.71 11.41 4.03
N LEU A 86 -8.54 11.52 3.41
CA LEU A 86 -7.54 12.52 3.77
C LEU A 86 -8.00 13.95 3.44
N THR A 87 -8.67 14.17 2.31
CA THR A 87 -9.27 15.48 1.99
C THR A 87 -10.39 15.84 2.95
N TRP A 88 -11.20 14.87 3.38
CA TRP A 88 -12.19 15.08 4.43
C TRP A 88 -11.56 15.47 5.77
N LEU A 89 -10.36 14.96 6.05
CA LEU A 89 -9.55 15.35 7.22
C LEU A 89 -8.76 16.66 7.04
N GLY A 90 -8.95 17.37 5.91
CA GLY A 90 -8.32 18.66 5.64
C GLY A 90 -6.90 18.59 5.05
N ILE A 91 -6.47 17.42 4.57
CA ILE A 91 -5.19 17.24 3.88
C ILE A 91 -5.45 17.28 2.38
N TYR A 92 -4.93 18.28 1.69
CA TYR A 92 -5.15 18.47 0.24
C TYR A 92 -3.90 18.23 -0.60
N ASP A 93 -2.71 18.39 -0.03
CA ASP A 93 -1.46 18.22 -0.75
C ASP A 93 -1.17 16.74 -1.04
N LEU A 94 -0.64 16.46 -2.24
CA LEU A 94 -0.30 15.10 -2.67
C LEU A 94 0.81 14.48 -1.80
N ASP A 95 1.82 15.26 -1.42
CA ASP A 95 2.96 14.81 -0.63
C ASP A 95 2.56 14.15 0.71
N PRO A 96 1.79 14.81 1.60
CA PRO A 96 1.30 14.18 2.82
C PRO A 96 0.44 12.95 2.52
N MET A 97 -0.44 13.00 1.52
CA MET A 97 -1.25 11.84 1.13
C MET A 97 -0.41 10.62 0.76
N MET A 98 0.70 10.82 0.06
CA MET A 98 1.61 9.75 -0.32
C MET A 98 2.29 9.08 0.87
N TYR A 99 2.53 9.77 1.99
CA TYR A 99 3.00 9.10 3.21
C TYR A 99 1.94 8.15 3.78
N PHE A 100 0.68 8.56 3.81
CA PHE A 100 -0.42 7.71 4.28
C PHE A 100 -0.63 6.49 3.40
N ILE A 101 -0.62 6.67 2.08
CA ILE A 101 -0.74 5.56 1.13
C ILE A 101 0.39 4.56 1.36
N ARG A 102 1.65 5.02 1.42
CA ARG A 102 2.80 4.14 1.67
C ARG A 102 2.74 3.47 3.04
N LEU A 103 2.25 4.16 4.07
CA LEU A 103 2.04 3.57 5.40
C LEU A 103 1.01 2.44 5.36
N ILE A 104 -0.11 2.63 4.66
CA ILE A 104 -1.13 1.58 4.50
C ILE A 104 -0.54 0.38 3.76
N HIS A 105 0.23 0.59 2.70
CA HIS A 105 0.94 -0.49 2.00
C HIS A 105 1.93 -1.22 2.92
N ALA A 106 2.69 -0.48 3.74
CA ALA A 106 3.58 -1.06 4.73
C ALA A 106 2.82 -1.96 5.71
N LEU A 107 1.66 -1.53 6.21
CA LEU A 107 0.82 -2.32 7.11
C LEU A 107 0.22 -3.55 6.42
N LEU A 108 -0.34 -3.40 5.22
CA LEU A 108 -0.91 -4.52 4.45
C LEU A 108 0.14 -5.60 4.17
N SER A 109 1.36 -5.20 3.87
CA SER A 109 2.46 -6.14 3.61
C SER A 109 2.91 -6.93 4.85
N LEU A 110 2.54 -6.52 6.08
CA LEU A 110 2.78 -7.33 7.28
C LEU A 110 1.87 -8.56 7.33
N LEU A 111 0.71 -8.53 6.68
CA LEU A 111 -0.18 -9.69 6.58
C LEU A 111 0.55 -10.86 5.91
N LEU A 112 1.33 -10.60 4.85
CA LEU A 112 2.13 -11.61 4.18
C LEU A 112 3.17 -12.25 5.11
N VAL A 113 3.82 -11.45 5.96
CA VAL A 113 4.79 -11.96 6.96
C VAL A 113 4.07 -12.84 7.99
N TYR A 114 2.93 -12.39 8.50
CA TYR A 114 2.13 -13.12 9.48
C TYR A 114 1.61 -14.45 8.93
N TYR A 115 0.97 -14.42 7.75
CA TYR A 115 0.42 -15.62 7.14
C TYR A 115 1.51 -16.56 6.65
N GLY A 116 2.62 -16.05 6.09
CA GLY A 116 3.78 -16.87 5.74
C GLY A 116 4.29 -17.67 6.94
N PHE A 117 4.42 -17.02 8.10
CA PHE A 117 4.76 -17.70 9.34
C PHE A 117 3.67 -18.72 9.74
N LYS A 118 2.40 -18.35 9.67
CA LYS A 118 1.32 -19.28 10.03
C LYS A 118 1.30 -20.53 9.13
N TYR A 119 1.53 -20.38 7.83
CA TYR A 119 1.57 -21.50 6.88
C TYR A 119 2.74 -22.45 7.14
N VAL A 120 3.95 -21.92 7.35
CA VAL A 120 5.11 -22.78 7.63
C VAL A 120 4.97 -23.46 8.99
N HIS A 121 4.38 -22.79 9.98
CA HIS A 121 4.08 -23.41 11.27
C HIS A 121 3.09 -24.58 11.12
N LEU A 122 2.02 -24.39 10.33
CA LEU A 122 1.05 -25.43 10.05
C LEU A 122 1.68 -26.64 9.34
N ALA A 123 2.59 -26.40 8.39
CA ALA A 123 3.23 -27.46 7.62
C ALA A 123 4.30 -28.24 8.42
N THR A 124 5.05 -27.57 9.29
CA THR A 124 6.18 -28.19 10.01
C THR A 124 5.83 -28.68 11.42
N GLY A 125 4.74 -28.19 12.02
CA GLY A 125 4.38 -28.48 13.41
C GLY A 125 5.34 -27.94 14.48
N ASN A 126 6.47 -27.34 14.07
CA ASN A 126 7.48 -26.79 14.96
C ASN A 126 7.24 -25.28 15.14
N LYS A 127 7.51 -24.73 16.32
CA LYS A 127 7.41 -23.27 16.59
C LYS A 127 8.72 -22.51 16.29
N ASN A 128 9.84 -23.23 16.13
CA ASN A 128 11.19 -22.67 16.03
C ASN A 128 11.83 -22.75 14.62
N TYR A 129 11.08 -23.12 13.58
CA TYR A 129 11.64 -23.23 12.22
C TYR A 129 12.11 -21.89 11.62
N SER A 130 11.70 -20.77 12.21
CA SER A 130 12.08 -19.41 11.81
C SER A 130 13.45 -18.96 12.34
N LEU A 131 14.15 -19.84 13.05
CA LEU A 131 15.44 -19.61 13.69
C LEU A 131 16.56 -20.50 13.14
N ILE A 132 16.23 -21.32 12.13
CA ILE A 132 17.18 -22.13 11.35
C ILE A 132 17.64 -21.25 10.19
#